data_AF-A0A4Q5WA59-F1
#
_entry.id   AF-A0A4Q5WA59-F1
#
_cell.length_a   1.000
_cell.length_b   1.000
_cell.length_c   1.000
_cell.angle_alpha   90.00
_cell.angle_beta   90.00
_cell.angle_gamma   90.00
#
_symmetry.space_group_name_H-M   'P 1'
#
loop_
_entity.id
_entity.type
_entity.pdbx_description
1 polymer ?
#
loop_
_entity_poly.entity_id
_entity_poly.type
_entity_poly.pdbx_seq_one_letter_code
_entity_poly.pdbx_strand_id
1 'polypeptide(L)'
;MIRRTCSVAVLATALLSACATPLEAQQATTMQTAHAGHAIKASGPRDLSVKVAPEDVGFDSARLKLFDDYMANAVSTGRVAGMTTFLARHGKVVSFKTYGLASQDAGTPIKEDTIFRIYSMTKPITGVAMMILFEQGKWRLDDPVTRY
;
A
#
# COMPACT_ATOMS: atom_id res chain seq x y z
N MET A 1 49.38 60.83 -15.04
CA MET A 1 48.30 61.82 -15.27
C MET A 1 47.13 61.44 -14.38
N ILE A 2 47.06 61.88 -13.12
CA ILE A 2 46.44 63.13 -12.63
C ILE A 2 45.03 63.38 -13.21
N ARG A 3 44.00 63.12 -12.39
CA ARG A 3 42.81 63.96 -12.13
C ARG A 3 42.13 63.40 -10.86
N ARG A 4 42.14 64.16 -9.75
CA ARG A 4 41.04 65.05 -9.25
C ARG A 4 39.78 64.21 -8.92
N THR A 5 39.16 64.23 -7.75
CA THR A 5 38.91 65.35 -6.82
C THR A 5 38.28 64.80 -5.52
N CYS A 6 38.58 65.43 -4.38
CA CYS A 6 37.83 65.29 -3.13
C CYS A 6 36.38 65.77 -3.30
N SER A 7 35.42 65.14 -2.62
CA SER A 7 34.52 65.83 -1.67
C SER A 7 33.58 64.82 -1.00
N VAL A 8 33.70 64.78 0.32
CA VAL A 8 32.77 64.19 1.27
C VAL A 8 31.49 65.02 1.27
N ALA A 9 30.34 64.38 1.12
CA ALA A 9 29.04 64.97 1.45
C ALA A 9 28.22 63.94 2.24
N VAL A 10 27.85 64.39 3.42
CA VAL A 10 27.25 63.72 4.56
C VAL A 10 25.72 63.66 4.42
N LEU A 11 25.14 62.58 4.97
CA LEU A 11 23.74 62.36 5.38
C LEU A 11 22.61 62.45 4.32
N ALA A 12 22.01 61.28 4.06
CA ALA A 12 20.55 61.12 4.00
C ALA A 12 20.18 59.71 4.49
N THR A 13 19.98 59.58 5.79
CA THR A 13 19.38 58.42 6.44
C THR A 13 17.88 58.39 6.13
N ALA A 14 17.46 57.47 5.25
CA ALA A 14 16.07 57.05 5.15
C ALA A 14 16.01 55.55 5.45
N LEU A 15 15.51 55.24 6.64
CA LEU A 15 15.26 53.89 7.16
C LEU A 15 14.25 53.17 6.25
N LEU A 16 14.70 52.26 5.40
CA LEU A 16 13.87 51.16 4.92
C LEU A 16 13.87 50.06 5.98
N SER A 17 12.95 50.15 6.94
CA SER A 17 12.58 49.04 7.81
C SER A 17 11.64 48.12 7.04
N ALA A 18 12.22 47.22 6.25
CA ALA A 18 11.55 46.09 5.64
C ALA A 18 12.04 44.82 6.34
N CYS A 19 11.39 44.44 7.44
CA CYS A 19 11.44 43.09 8.00
C CYS A 19 10.35 42.93 9.08
N ALA A 20 9.75 41.75 9.11
CA ALA A 20 8.83 41.21 10.13
C ALA A 20 7.34 41.60 10.02
N THR A 21 6.65 40.99 9.05
CA THR A 21 5.30 40.48 9.33
C THR A 21 5.42 39.07 9.92
N PRO A 22 4.83 38.77 11.09
CA PRO A 22 4.93 37.46 11.71
C PRO A 22 4.08 36.46 10.92
N LEU A 23 4.75 35.58 10.17
CA LEU A 23 4.19 34.42 9.49
C LEU A 23 3.96 33.26 10.49
N GLU A 24 3.37 33.56 11.64
CA GLU A 24 3.23 32.59 12.76
C GLU A 24 1.79 32.47 13.29
N ALA A 25 0.83 33.20 12.70
CA ALA A 25 -0.56 33.24 13.20
C ALA A 25 -1.63 32.71 12.22
N GLN A 26 -1.27 32.15 11.06
CA GLN A 26 -2.25 31.72 10.03
C GLN A 26 -2.18 30.27 9.58
N GLN A 27 -1.31 29.43 10.16
CA GLN A 27 -1.28 27.99 9.85
C GLN A 27 -2.10 27.14 10.85
N ALA A 28 -2.74 27.75 11.85
CA ALA A 28 -3.44 27.04 12.92
C ALA A 28 -4.92 26.71 12.67
N THR A 29 -5.52 27.06 11.52
CA THR A 29 -7.00 26.96 11.36
C THR A 29 -7.51 26.20 10.12
N THR A 30 -6.66 25.57 9.30
CA THR A 30 -7.15 24.90 8.06
C THR A 30 -6.75 23.44 7.91
N MET A 31 -6.63 22.68 9.00
CA MET A 31 -6.59 21.21 8.94
C MET A 31 -7.57 20.58 9.94
N GLN A 32 -8.83 20.96 9.85
CA GLN A 32 -9.91 20.23 10.51
C GLN A 32 -11.09 20.00 9.56
N THR A 33 -10.84 19.21 8.52
CA THR A 33 -11.86 18.28 8.01
C THR A 33 -11.45 16.90 8.48
N ALA A 34 -12.05 16.47 9.59
CA ALA A 34 -12.01 15.10 10.02
C ALA A 34 -12.42 14.21 8.85
N HIS A 35 -11.49 13.41 8.33
CA HIS A 35 -11.89 12.17 7.70
C HIS A 35 -12.55 11.37 8.81
N ALA A 36 -13.89 11.39 8.83
CA ALA A 36 -14.68 10.44 9.59
C ALA A 36 -14.12 9.06 9.26
N GLY A 37 -13.36 8.51 10.22
CA GLY A 37 -12.82 7.18 10.10
C GLY A 37 -14.01 6.26 9.83
N HIS A 38 -14.05 5.66 8.65
CA HIS A 38 -14.81 4.45 8.48
C HIS A 38 -14.19 3.47 9.47
N ALA A 39 -14.79 3.35 10.65
CA ALA A 39 -14.46 2.31 11.59
C ALA A 39 -14.68 1.01 10.82
N ILE A 40 -13.59 0.38 10.38
CA ILE A 40 -13.64 -0.97 9.85
C ILE A 40 -14.05 -1.80 11.06
N LYS A 41 -15.35 -2.03 11.21
CA LYS A 41 -15.87 -3.00 12.16
C LYS A 41 -15.15 -4.29 11.80
N ALA A 42 -14.26 -4.75 12.68
CA ALA A 42 -13.59 -6.02 12.52
C ALA A 42 -14.69 -7.07 12.36
N SER A 43 -14.94 -7.50 11.12
CA SER A 43 -15.75 -8.67 10.90
C SER A 43 -14.95 -9.81 11.49
N GLY A 44 -15.58 -10.63 12.36
CA GLY A 44 -14.97 -11.84 12.87
C GLY A 44 -14.44 -12.75 11.74
N PRO A 45 -13.75 -13.84 12.08
CA PRO A 45 -13.18 -14.77 11.10
C PRO A 45 -14.21 -15.07 10.00
N ARG A 46 -13.87 -14.70 8.77
CA ARG A 46 -14.74 -15.00 7.62
C ARG A 46 -14.59 -16.50 7.37
N ASP A 47 -15.70 -17.23 7.42
CA ASP A 47 -15.72 -18.63 7.02
C ASP A 47 -15.56 -18.74 5.51
N LEU A 48 -14.35 -19.08 5.08
CA LEU A 48 -13.99 -19.27 3.67
C LEU A 48 -14.08 -20.75 3.25
N SER A 49 -14.69 -21.63 4.05
CA SER A 49 -14.87 -23.04 3.69
C SER A 49 -16.09 -23.26 2.78
N VAL A 50 -17.04 -22.33 2.77
CA VAL A 50 -18.26 -22.44 1.97
C VAL A 50 -18.06 -21.86 0.57
N LYS A 51 -18.16 -22.74 -0.43
CA LYS A 51 -18.22 -22.37 -1.84
C LYS A 51 -19.67 -22.06 -2.25
N VAL A 52 -19.87 -20.97 -2.97
CA VAL A 52 -21.19 -20.53 -3.45
C VAL A 52 -21.21 -20.37 -4.96
N ALA A 53 -22.41 -20.27 -5.55
CA ALA A 53 -22.52 -19.99 -6.98
C ALA A 53 -22.00 -18.57 -7.28
N PRO A 54 -21.34 -18.36 -8.44
CA PRO A 54 -20.89 -17.03 -8.85
C PRO A 54 -22.01 -15.97 -8.77
N GLU A 55 -23.22 -16.33 -9.20
CA GLU A 55 -24.39 -15.46 -9.28
C GLU A 55 -24.83 -14.97 -7.89
N ASP A 56 -24.70 -15.79 -6.85
CA ASP A 56 -25.11 -15.48 -5.47
C ASP A 56 -24.37 -14.29 -4.87
N VAL A 57 -23.19 -13.99 -5.41
CA VAL A 57 -22.35 -12.86 -5.00
C VAL A 57 -22.05 -11.92 -6.16
N GLY A 58 -22.82 -11.99 -7.24
CA GLY A 58 -22.78 -11.06 -8.36
C GLY A 58 -21.55 -11.21 -9.27
N PHE A 59 -21.02 -12.43 -9.41
CA PHE A 59 -20.14 -12.78 -10.53
C PHE A 59 -20.97 -13.39 -11.67
N ASP A 60 -20.50 -13.18 -12.90
CA ASP A 60 -20.99 -13.83 -14.11
C ASP A 60 -20.19 -15.12 -14.33
N SER A 61 -20.85 -16.27 -14.32
CA SER A 61 -20.21 -17.58 -14.52
C SER A 61 -19.55 -17.74 -15.88
N ALA A 62 -20.10 -17.15 -16.95
CA ALA A 62 -19.50 -17.22 -18.28
C ALA A 62 -18.18 -16.44 -18.32
N ARG A 63 -18.14 -15.25 -17.72
CA ARG A 63 -16.88 -14.46 -17.62
C ARG A 63 -15.86 -15.11 -16.70
N LEU A 64 -16.31 -15.71 -15.59
CA LEU A 64 -15.43 -16.46 -14.70
C LEU A 64 -14.81 -17.66 -15.42
N LYS A 65 -15.57 -18.36 -16.26
CA LYS A 65 -15.04 -19.44 -17.08
C LYS A 65 -13.93 -18.95 -18.03
N LEU A 66 -14.12 -17.80 -18.68
CA LEU A 66 -13.08 -17.22 -19.55
C LEU A 66 -11.78 -16.92 -18.78
N PHE A 67 -11.90 -16.43 -17.54
CA PHE A 67 -10.75 -16.23 -16.66
C PHE A 67 -10.05 -17.54 -16.33
N ASP A 68 -10.81 -18.57 -15.94
CA ASP A 68 -10.25 -19.88 -15.60
C ASP A 68 -9.55 -20.53 -16.80
N ASP A 69 -10.16 -20.47 -17.98
CA ASP A 69 -9.58 -20.98 -19.23
C ASP A 69 -8.26 -20.25 -19.56
N TYR A 70 -8.21 -18.93 -19.37
CA TYR A 70 -6.99 -18.14 -19.58
C TYR A 70 -5.87 -18.52 -18.60
N MET A 71 -6.20 -18.73 -17.32
CA MET A 71 -5.23 -19.13 -16.30
C MET A 71 -4.70 -20.54 -16.54
N ALA A 72 -5.58 -21.47 -16.92
CA ALA A 72 -5.18 -22.81 -17.37
C ALA A 72 -4.26 -22.75 -18.59
N ASN A 73 -4.57 -21.89 -19.56
CA ASN A 73 -3.77 -21.71 -20.77
C ASN A 73 -2.36 -21.17 -20.46
N ALA A 74 -2.22 -20.25 -19.49
CA ALA A 74 -0.92 -19.72 -19.08
C ALA A 74 0.01 -20.84 -18.56
N VAL A 75 -0.55 -21.85 -17.88
CA VAL A 75 0.21 -23.03 -17.46
C VAL A 75 0.48 -23.98 -18.63
N SER A 76 -0.55 -24.30 -19.42
CA SER A 76 -0.41 -25.27 -20.52
C SER A 76 0.54 -24.80 -21.63
N THR A 77 0.69 -23.49 -21.81
CA THR A 77 1.63 -22.87 -22.76
C THR A 77 3.03 -22.64 -22.16
N GLY A 78 3.27 -23.05 -20.92
CA GLY A 78 4.58 -22.96 -20.27
C GLY A 78 4.99 -21.56 -19.86
N ARG A 79 4.06 -20.58 -19.79
CA ARG A 79 4.38 -19.23 -19.30
C ARG A 79 4.74 -19.24 -17.82
N VAL A 80 4.13 -20.14 -17.06
CA VAL A 80 4.48 -20.46 -15.67
C VAL A 80 4.39 -21.98 -15.44
N ALA A 81 5.16 -22.51 -14.49
CA ALA A 81 5.15 -23.93 -14.16
C ALA A 81 3.82 -24.42 -13.52
N GLY A 82 3.18 -23.54 -12.75
CA GLY A 82 1.93 -23.81 -12.08
C GLY A 82 1.45 -22.58 -11.35
N MET A 83 0.17 -22.57 -10.98
CA MET A 83 -0.44 -21.48 -10.23
C MET A 83 -1.66 -21.96 -9.44
N THR A 84 -2.14 -21.09 -8.56
CA THR A 84 -3.38 -21.26 -7.82
C THR A 84 -4.18 -19.97 -7.89
N THR A 85 -5.47 -20.05 -8.17
CA THR A 85 -6.39 -18.91 -8.16
C THR A 85 -7.41 -19.08 -7.05
N PHE A 86 -7.64 -18.01 -6.28
CA PHE A 86 -8.61 -17.95 -5.20
C PHE A 86 -9.44 -16.68 -5.33
N LEU A 87 -10.74 -16.82 -5.52
CA LEU A 87 -11.70 -15.73 -5.70
C LEU A 87 -12.79 -15.85 -4.64
N ALA A 88 -12.95 -14.77 -3.88
CA ALA A 88 -13.97 -14.65 -2.86
C ALA A 88 -14.59 -13.25 -2.87
N ARG A 89 -15.88 -13.16 -2.53
CA ARG A 89 -16.60 -11.88 -2.39
C ARG A 89 -17.60 -11.97 -1.24
N HIS A 90 -17.69 -10.89 -0.47
CA HIS A 90 -18.53 -10.83 0.74
C HIS A 90 -18.25 -11.97 1.75
N GLY A 91 -17.01 -12.45 1.79
CA GLY A 91 -16.60 -13.55 2.67
C GLY A 91 -17.07 -14.94 2.22
N LYS A 92 -17.54 -15.09 0.97
CA LYS A 92 -17.93 -16.37 0.37
C LYS A 92 -16.98 -16.72 -0.76
N VAL A 93 -16.55 -17.96 -0.85
CA VAL A 93 -15.63 -18.42 -1.91
C VAL A 93 -16.43 -18.76 -3.17
N VAL A 94 -15.97 -18.29 -4.31
CA VAL A 94 -16.62 -18.53 -5.62
C VAL A 94 -15.80 -19.51 -6.43
N SER A 95 -14.48 -19.35 -6.43
CA SER A 95 -13.56 -20.20 -7.16
C SER A 95 -12.28 -20.41 -6.37
N PHE A 96 -11.83 -21.65 -6.29
CA PHE A 96 -10.52 -22.05 -5.81
C PHE A 96 -10.04 -23.14 -6.76
N LYS A 97 -8.98 -22.86 -7.53
CA LYS A 97 -8.47 -23.76 -8.56
C LYS A 97 -6.95 -23.80 -8.54
N THR A 98 -6.40 -24.97 -8.79
CA THR A 98 -4.95 -25.19 -8.92
C THR A 98 -4.63 -25.69 -10.33
N TYR A 99 -3.43 -25.36 -10.80
CA TYR A 99 -2.98 -25.66 -12.15
C TYR A 99 -1.48 -25.99 -12.14
N GLY A 100 -1.07 -27.03 -12.86
CA GLY A 100 0.35 -27.34 -13.09
C GLY A 100 1.09 -27.86 -11.85
N LEU A 101 2.38 -27.54 -11.79
CA LEU A 101 3.34 -28.16 -10.87
C LEU A 101 3.94 -27.14 -9.89
N ALA A 102 4.14 -27.57 -8.63
CA ALA A 102 4.82 -26.82 -7.59
C ALA A 102 6.35 -26.83 -7.75
N SER A 103 6.87 -27.90 -8.35
CA SER A 103 8.28 -28.07 -8.71
C SER A 103 8.36 -28.78 -10.06
N GLN A 104 9.05 -28.16 -11.01
CA GLN A 104 9.26 -28.75 -12.35
C GLN A 104 10.17 -29.98 -12.26
N ASP A 105 11.24 -29.91 -11.46
CA ASP A 105 12.23 -30.98 -11.33
C ASP A 105 11.64 -32.21 -10.63
N ALA A 106 10.79 -32.00 -9.62
CA ALA A 106 10.18 -33.08 -8.85
C ALA A 106 8.83 -33.56 -9.42
N GLY A 107 8.32 -32.92 -10.47
CA GLY A 107 7.03 -33.27 -11.07
C GLY A 107 5.83 -33.16 -10.11
N THR A 108 5.95 -32.39 -9.03
CA THR A 108 4.95 -32.39 -7.95
C THR A 108 3.77 -31.49 -8.31
N PRO A 109 2.52 -32.01 -8.35
CA PRO A 109 1.36 -31.20 -8.70
C PRO A 109 1.00 -30.18 -7.61
N ILE A 110 0.44 -29.04 -8.01
CA ILE A 110 -0.11 -28.06 -7.06
C ILE A 110 -1.44 -28.56 -6.50
N LYS A 111 -1.51 -28.59 -5.17
CA LYS A 111 -2.72 -28.81 -4.34
C LYS A 111 -3.15 -27.51 -3.67
N GLU A 112 -4.39 -27.44 -3.19
CA GLU A 112 -4.95 -26.27 -2.52
C GLU A 112 -4.15 -25.83 -1.28
N ASP A 113 -3.48 -26.77 -0.61
CA ASP A 113 -2.64 -26.57 0.58
C ASP A 113 -1.14 -26.43 0.26
N THR A 114 -0.78 -26.27 -1.02
CA THR A 114 0.63 -26.12 -1.44
C THR A 114 1.22 -24.86 -0.84
N ILE A 115 2.37 -25.00 -0.17
CA ILE A 115 3.09 -23.89 0.43
C ILE A 115 3.92 -23.17 -0.64
N PHE A 116 3.66 -21.87 -0.82
CA PHE A 116 4.44 -21.01 -1.71
C PHE A 116 5.36 -20.08 -0.92
N ARG A 117 6.52 -19.76 -1.51
CA ARG A 117 7.34 -18.64 -1.02
C ARG A 117 6.72 -17.33 -1.51
N ILE A 118 6.21 -16.50 -0.58
CA ILE A 118 5.44 -15.29 -0.91
C ILE A 118 6.32 -14.04 -1.16
N TYR A 119 7.64 -14.13 -0.97
CA TYR A 119 8.61 -13.04 -1.22
C TYR A 119 8.18 -11.69 -0.61
N SER A 120 8.20 -10.62 -1.40
CA SER A 120 7.87 -9.26 -0.94
C SER A 120 6.44 -9.10 -0.41
N MET A 121 5.55 -10.10 -0.59
CA MET A 121 4.24 -10.11 0.08
C MET A 121 4.36 -10.27 1.60
N THR A 122 5.56 -10.46 2.16
CA THR A 122 5.80 -10.36 3.61
C THR A 122 5.71 -8.92 4.14
N LYS A 123 5.88 -7.89 3.30
CA LYS A 123 5.92 -6.49 3.73
C LYS A 123 4.65 -6.03 4.48
N PRO A 124 3.42 -6.34 4.03
CA PRO A 124 2.22 -6.00 4.80
C PRO A 124 2.19 -6.66 6.18
N ILE A 125 2.73 -7.88 6.33
CA ILE A 125 2.81 -8.58 7.62
C ILE A 125 3.72 -7.78 8.57
N THR A 126 4.93 -7.44 8.10
CA THR A 126 5.86 -6.62 8.88
C THR A 126 5.31 -5.21 9.14
N GLY A 127 4.62 -4.62 8.16
CA GLY A 127 3.98 -3.31 8.30
C GLY A 127 2.92 -3.30 9.39
N VAL A 128 2.04 -4.31 9.44
CA VAL A 128 1.06 -4.46 10.53
C VAL A 128 1.78 -4.65 11.87
N ALA A 129 2.82 -5.49 11.94
CA ALA A 129 3.59 -5.65 13.18
C ALA A 129 4.21 -4.33 13.66
N MET A 130 4.77 -3.54 12.76
CA MET A 130 5.31 -2.21 13.06
C MET A 130 4.21 -1.24 13.51
N MET A 131 3.02 -1.29 12.91
CA MET A 131 1.89 -0.44 13.32
C MET A 131 1.31 -0.83 14.67
N ILE A 132 1.29 -2.12 15.03
CA ILE A 132 0.95 -2.57 16.39
C ILE A 132 1.92 -1.95 17.41
N LEU A 133 3.23 -1.92 17.11
CA LEU A 133 4.22 -1.29 17.99
C LEU A 133 4.06 0.25 18.04
N PHE A 134 3.64 0.87 16.94
CA PHE A 134 3.33 2.30 16.89
C PHE A 134 2.13 2.64 17.80
N GLU A 135 1.04 1.89 17.72
CA GLU A 135 -0.14 2.06 18.58
C GLU A 135 0.19 1.84 20.06
N GLN A 136 1.14 0.94 20.37
CA GLN A 136 1.66 0.73 21.72
C GLN A 136 2.64 1.83 22.19
N GLY A 137 2.90 2.85 21.37
CA GLY A 137 3.82 3.94 21.69
C GLY A 137 5.29 3.53 21.78
N LYS A 138 5.68 2.40 21.17
CA LYS A 138 7.07 1.88 21.23
C LYS A 138 8.02 2.59 20.27
N TRP A 139 7.48 3.24 19.25
CA TRP A 139 8.20 4.08 18.30
C TRP A 139 7.23 5.03 17.59
N ARG A 140 7.77 6.04 16.90
CA ARG A 140 7.02 6.97 16.04
C ARG A 140 7.54 6.91 14.60
N LEU A 141 6.67 7.17 13.63
CA LEU A 141 7.00 7.15 12.20
C LEU A 141 8.18 8.08 11.84
N ASP A 142 8.37 9.15 12.60
CA ASP A 142 9.39 10.18 12.45
C ASP A 142 10.62 9.99 13.34
N ASP A 143 10.66 8.94 14.17
CA ASP A 143 11.84 8.65 14.98
C ASP A 143 13.05 8.35 14.09
N PRO A 144 14.23 8.92 14.38
CA PRO A 144 15.45 8.56 13.65
C PRO A 144 15.78 7.09 13.92
N VAL A 145 16.19 6.36 12.88
CA VAL A 145 16.52 4.93 12.99
C VAL A 145 17.64 4.69 14.02
N THR A 146 18.55 5.65 14.21
CA THR A 146 19.65 5.58 15.21
C THR A 146 19.17 5.49 16.66
N ARG A 147 17.87 5.66 16.93
CA ARG A 147 17.28 5.52 18.26
C ARG A 147 17.19 4.04 18.73
N TYR A 148 17.24 3.09 17.80
CA TYR A 148 17.07 1.65 18.00
C TYR A 148 18.26 0.86 17.46
#